data_AF-A0A554LUG0-F1
#
_entry.id   AF-A0A554LUG0-F1
#
_cell.length_a   1.000
_cell.length_b   1.000
_cell.length_c   1.000
_cell.angle_alpha   90.00
_cell.angle_beta   90.00
_cell.angle_gamma   90.00
#
_symmetry.space_group_name_H-M   'P 1'
#
loop_
_entity.id
_entity.type
_entity.pdbx_description
1 polymer ?
#
loop_
_entity_poly.entity_id
_entity_poly.type
_entity_poly.pdbx_seq_one_letter_code
_entity_poly.pdbx_strand_id
1 'polypeptide(L)'
;MLCRNLPKAGVVWYDKNMKAKTSPYNTTNFNQLSREIVILRSFIIGLAGRDKEGEYRPEFVERVLKAGQEKTAGIFSGSRDFLARLKKYGD
;
A
#
# COMPACT_ATOMS: atom_id res chain seq x y z
N MET A 1 43.11 -0.87 -18.72
CA MET A 1 41.86 -0.72 -17.93
C MET A 1 40.76 -1.49 -18.65
N LEU A 2 40.34 -2.65 -18.14
CA LEU A 2 39.22 -3.43 -18.69
C LEU A 2 38.14 -3.53 -17.62
N CYS A 3 37.26 -2.51 -17.53
CA CYS A 3 35.98 -2.67 -16.84
C CYS A 3 35.08 -3.53 -17.74
N ARG A 4 34.98 -4.83 -17.43
CA ARG A 4 34.03 -5.73 -18.09
C ARG A 4 32.62 -5.42 -17.56
N ASN A 5 31.68 -5.29 -18.50
CA ASN A 5 30.24 -5.13 -18.29
C ASN A 5 29.72 -6.09 -17.20
N LEU A 6 29.30 -5.54 -16.06
CA LEU A 6 28.50 -6.26 -15.08
C LEU A 6 27.10 -6.49 -15.67
N PRO A 7 26.59 -7.74 -15.69
CA PRO A 7 25.24 -8.01 -16.16
C PRO A 7 24.23 -7.30 -15.25
N LYS A 8 23.30 -6.57 -15.87
CA LYS A 8 22.25 -5.82 -15.20
C LYS A 8 21.32 -6.78 -14.44
N ALA A 9 21.32 -6.67 -13.10
CA ALA A 9 20.28 -7.07 -12.16
C ALA A 9 19.49 -8.35 -12.50
N GLY A 10 20.14 -9.51 -12.45
CA GLY A 10 19.48 -10.82 -12.51
C GLY A 10 20.19 -11.82 -11.60
N VAL A 11 19.42 -12.62 -10.86
CA VAL A 11 19.98 -13.71 -10.03
C VAL A 11 20.47 -14.81 -10.95
N VAL A 12 21.75 -15.16 -10.85
CA VAL A 12 22.38 -16.25 -11.60
C VAL A 12 22.28 -17.52 -10.77
N TRP A 13 21.66 -18.56 -11.33
CA TRP A 13 21.61 -19.88 -10.71
C TRP A 13 22.42 -20.87 -11.55
N TYR A 14 23.06 -21.83 -10.91
CA TYR A 14 23.81 -22.90 -11.57
C TYR A 14 23.03 -24.20 -11.49
N ASP A 15 22.90 -24.90 -12.62
CA ASP A 15 22.35 -26.25 -12.61
C ASP A 15 23.37 -27.30 -12.14
N LYS A 16 22.92 -28.55 -12.01
CA LYS A 16 23.76 -29.69 -11.58
C LYS A 16 24.97 -29.95 -12.48
N ASN A 17 25.01 -29.35 -13.67
CA ASN A 17 26.10 -29.45 -14.64
C ASN A 17 26.94 -28.16 -14.68
N MET A 18 26.85 -27.30 -13.66
CA MET A 18 27.51 -25.99 -13.59
C MET A 18 27.21 -25.07 -14.78
N LYS A 19 26.06 -25.21 -15.43
CA LYS A 19 25.65 -24.27 -16.48
C LYS A 19 24.89 -23.12 -15.86
N ALA A 20 25.37 -21.90 -16.12
CA ALA A 20 24.75 -20.67 -15.66
C ALA A 20 23.40 -20.47 -16.38
N LYS A 21 22.35 -20.23 -15.61
CA LYS A 21 21.02 -19.86 -16.12
C LYS A 21 20.62 -18.52 -15.53
N THR A 22 20.20 -17.62 -16.39
CA THR A 22 19.55 -16.37 -15.98
C THR A 22 18.05 -16.63 -15.90
N SER A 23 17.48 -16.47 -14.71
CA SER A 23 16.02 -16.49 -14.56
C SER A 23 15.50 -15.07 -14.78
N PRO A 24 14.66 -14.81 -15.80
CA PRO A 24 13.99 -13.52 -15.92
C PRO A 24 12.98 -13.42 -14.76
N TYR A 25 13.20 -12.49 -13.84
CA TYR A 25 12.21 -12.17 -12.83
C TYR A 25 11.02 -11.48 -13.52
N ASN A 26 9.85 -12.11 -13.52
CA ASN A 26 8.62 -11.47 -14.00
C ASN A 26 8.09 -10.53 -12.90
N THR A 27 8.58 -9.29 -12.87
CA THR A 27 8.21 -8.24 -11.88
C THR A 27 6.71 -7.98 -11.81
N THR A 28 6.01 -8.17 -12.93
CA THR A 28 4.55 -8.02 -13.05
C THR A 28 3.79 -8.92 -12.08
N ASN A 29 4.24 -10.17 -11.92
CA ASN A 29 3.56 -11.15 -11.06
C ASN A 29 3.75 -10.83 -9.58
N PHE A 30 4.89 -10.27 -9.19
CA PHE A 30 5.18 -9.94 -7.79
C PHE A 30 4.31 -8.78 -7.29
N ASN A 31 4.10 -7.76 -8.13
CA ASN A 31 3.26 -6.61 -7.77
C ASN A 31 1.79 -7.00 -7.65
N GLN A 32 1.31 -7.88 -8.53
CA GLN A 32 -0.07 -8.37 -8.48
C GLN A 32 -0.30 -9.25 -7.24
N LEU A 33 0.62 -10.18 -6.97
CA LEU A 33 0.57 -11.02 -5.77
C LEU A 33 0.62 -10.19 -4.48
N SER A 34 1.42 -9.13 -4.45
CA SER A 34 1.48 -8.22 -3.30
C SER A 34 0.15 -7.51 -3.05
N ARG A 35 -0.55 -7.09 -4.10
CA ARG A 35 -1.89 -6.48 -3.98
C ARG A 35 -2.92 -7.49 -3.47
N GLU A 36 -2.89 -8.71 -4.00
CA GLU A 36 -3.82 -9.78 -3.60
C GLU A 36 -3.63 -10.16 -2.13
N ILE A 37 -2.39 -10.22 -1.64
CA ILE A 37 -2.10 -10.47 -0.22
C ILE A 37 -2.62 -9.32 0.67
N VAL A 38 -2.50 -8.06 0.25
CA VAL A 38 -3.02 -6.92 1.01
C VAL A 38 -4.54 -6.97 1.13
N ILE A 39 -5.24 -7.28 0.04
CA ILE A 39 -6.71 -7.40 0.03
C ILE A 39 -7.15 -8.56 0.92
N LEU A 40 -6.49 -9.71 0.80
CA LEU A 40 -6.78 -10.89 1.62
C LEU A 40 -6.56 -10.60 3.11
N ARG A 41 -5.49 -9.87 3.46
CA ARG A 41 -5.22 -9.45 4.82
C ARG A 41 -6.35 -8.57 5.35
N SER A 42 -6.75 -7.54 4.62
CA SER A 42 -7.86 -6.66 5.00
C SER A 42 -9.19 -7.40 5.18
N PHE A 43 -9.46 -8.40 4.33
CA PHE A 43 -10.65 -9.25 4.46
C PHE A 43 -10.61 -10.11 5.72
N ILE A 44 -9.47 -10.76 6.01
CA ILE A 44 -9.28 -11.58 7.20
C ILE A 44 -9.39 -10.72 8.48
N ILE A 45 -8.87 -9.50 8.46
CA ILE A 45 -9.02 -8.55 9.59
C ILE A 45 -10.50 -8.27 9.86
N GLY A 46 -11.31 -8.10 8.80
CA GLY A 46 -12.76 -7.94 8.91
C GLY A 46 -13.48 -9.15 9.51
N LEU A 47 -12.98 -10.36 9.28
CA LEU A 47 -13.54 -11.62 9.80
C LEU A 47 -13.06 -11.97 11.21
N ALA A 48 -11.78 -11.77 11.51
CA ALA A 48 -11.15 -12.14 12.77
C ALA A 48 -11.33 -11.07 13.86
N GLY A 49 -11.66 -9.83 13.49
CA GLY A 49 -11.93 -8.72 14.41
C GLY A 49 -10.70 -8.17 15.15
N ARG A 50 -9.52 -8.82 15.07
CA ARG A 50 -8.25 -8.36 15.63
C ARG A 50 -7.07 -8.62 14.69
N ASP A 51 -6.19 -7.63 14.57
CA ASP A 51 -4.85 -7.74 13.98
C ASP A 51 -3.82 -7.06 14.88
N LYS A 52 -2.54 -7.09 14.50
CA LYS A 52 -1.44 -6.36 15.13
C LYS A 52 -1.71 -4.84 15.24
N GLU A 53 -2.60 -4.30 14.41
CA GLU A 53 -3.04 -2.90 14.45
C GLU A 53 -4.15 -2.63 15.50
N GLY A 54 -4.73 -3.68 16.10
CA GLY A 54 -5.76 -3.58 17.14
C GLY A 54 -7.09 -4.25 16.76
N GLU A 55 -8.16 -3.87 17.45
CA GLU A 55 -9.52 -4.34 17.18
C GLU A 55 -10.14 -3.58 15.99
N TYR A 56 -10.54 -4.34 14.98
CA TYR A 56 -11.26 -3.78 13.84
C TYR A 56 -12.67 -3.33 14.28
N ARG A 57 -12.98 -2.05 14.05
CA ARG A 57 -14.29 -1.47 14.37
C ARG A 57 -15.06 -1.19 13.07
N PRO A 58 -15.88 -2.12 12.57
CA PRO A 58 -16.63 -1.92 11.32
C PRO A 58 -17.55 -0.69 11.38
N GLU A 59 -18.18 -0.47 12.53
CA GLU A 59 -18.99 0.72 12.87
C GLU A 59 -18.25 2.06 12.63
N PHE A 60 -16.93 2.08 12.83
CA PHE A 60 -16.13 3.28 12.59
C PHE A 60 -15.90 3.48 11.10
N VAL A 61 -15.55 2.41 10.37
CA VAL A 61 -15.35 2.46 8.92
C VAL A 61 -16.63 2.87 8.20
N GLU A 62 -17.77 2.30 8.58
CA GLU A 62 -19.07 2.65 8.02
C GLU A 62 -19.40 4.14 8.23
N ARG A 63 -19.18 4.67 9.44
CA ARG A 63 -19.40 6.10 9.74
C ARG A 63 -18.50 7.01 8.92
N VAL A 64 -17.23 6.67 8.76
CA VAL A 64 -16.28 7.44 7.95
C VAL A 64 -16.68 7.42 6.47
N LEU A 65 -17.05 6.25 5.95
CA LEU A 65 -17.51 6.11 4.57
C LEU A 65 -18.80 6.91 4.30
N LYS A 66 -19.76 6.86 5.24
CA LYS A 66 -20.97 7.68 5.17
C LYS A 66 -20.65 9.18 5.21
N ALA A 67 -19.81 9.63 6.14
CA ALA A 67 -19.39 11.03 6.23
C ALA A 67 -18.66 11.52 4.96
N GLY A 68 -17.92 10.65 4.27
CA GLY A 68 -17.27 10.97 3.00
C GLY A 68 -18.25 11.08 1.80
N GLN A 69 -19.41 10.44 1.88
CA GLN A 69 -20.47 10.53 0.87
C GLN A 69 -21.42 11.71 1.11
N GLU A 70 -21.46 12.24 2.33
CA GLU A 70 -22.21 13.45 2.65
C GLU A 70 -21.65 14.68 1.92
N LYS A 71 -22.54 15.60 1.55
CA LYS A 71 -22.15 16.83 0.85
C LYS A 71 -21.15 17.60 1.70
N THR A 72 -19.99 17.90 1.10
CA THR A 72 -18.93 18.70 1.72
C THR A 72 -19.52 20.02 2.21
N ALA A 73 -19.55 20.22 3.53
CA ALA A 73 -20.14 21.41 4.16
C ALA A 73 -19.38 22.71 3.84
N GLY A 74 -18.17 22.62 3.27
CA GLY A 74 -17.41 23.76 2.82
C GLY A 74 -16.26 23.37 1.90
N ILE A 75 -15.94 24.27 0.97
CA ILE A 75 -14.73 24.19 0.15
C ILE A 75 -13.70 25.09 0.83
N PHE A 76 -12.51 24.55 1.12
CA PHE A 76 -11.38 25.34 1.59
C PHE A 76 -10.62 25.88 0.37
N SER A 77 -10.49 27.19 0.29
CA SER A 77 -9.79 27.83 -0.84
C SER A 77 -8.27 27.69 -0.76
N GLY A 78 -7.73 27.34 0.41
CA GLY A 78 -6.31 27.08 0.62
C GLY A 78 -5.96 26.78 2.08
N SER A 79 -4.69 26.46 2.32
CA SER A 79 -4.17 26.06 3.63
C SER A 79 -4.37 27.11 4.73
N ARG A 80 -4.23 28.40 4.40
CA ARG A 80 -4.47 29.50 5.36
C ARG A 80 -5.94 29.62 5.78
N ASP A 81 -6.87 29.44 4.83
CA ASP A 81 -8.33 29.46 5.10
C ASP A 81 -8.74 28.26 5.97
N PHE A 82 -8.18 27.08 5.69
CA PHE A 82 -8.37 25.89 6.52
C PHE A 82 -7.89 26.12 7.98
N LEU A 83 -6.66 26.60 8.16
CA LEU A 83 -6.10 26.84 9.51
C LEU A 83 -6.84 27.94 10.27
N ALA A 84 -7.25 29.01 9.59
CA ALA A 84 -8.02 30.09 10.20
C ALA A 84 -9.38 29.61 10.72
N ARG A 85 -10.05 28.72 9.98
CA ARG A 85 -11.32 28.11 10.42
C ARG A 85 -11.11 27.14 11.57
N LEU A 86 -10.08 26.28 11.54
CA LEU A 86 -9.78 25.39 12.66
C LEU A 86 -9.53 26.16 13.96
N LYS A 87 -8.77 27.26 13.90
CA LYS A 87 -8.51 28.10 15.07
C LYS A 87 -9.78 28.77 15.61
N LYS A 88 -10.77 29.05 14.76
CA LYS A 88 -12.04 29.70 15.13
C LYS A 88 -13.03 28.74 15.80
N TYR A 89 -12.99 27.44 15.48
CA TYR A 89 -13.92 26.42 15.99
C TYR A 89 -13.28 25.47 17.01
N GLY A 90 -12.02 25.68 17.38
CA GLY A 90 -11.23 24.81 18.26
C GLY A 90 -11.17 25.21 19.73
N ASP A 91 -12.02 26.14 20.18
CA ASP A 91 -12.23 26.49 21.60
C ASP A 91 -13.54 25.89 22.13
#